data_AF-A0A2U8HBY0-F1
#
_entry.id   AF-A0A2U8HBY0-F1
#
_cell.length_a   1.000
_cell.length_b   1.000
_cell.length_c   1.000
_cell.angle_alpha   90.00
_cell.angle_beta   90.00
_cell.angle_gamma   90.00
#
_symmetry.space_group_name_H-M   'P 1'
#
loop_
_entity.id
_entity.type
_entity.pdbx_description
1 polymer ?
#
loop_
_entity_poly.entity_id
_entity_poly.type
_entity_poly.pdbx_seq_one_letter_code
_entity_poly.pdbx_strand_id
1 'polypeptide(L)' 'MDDRLKGRLETVERALAEAQGAEHAALLAELERLAGEARARGMPLPSHVRDRLRSEVDAELEARFDNMPI' A
#
# COMPACT_ATOMS: atom_id res chain seq x y z
N MET A 1 -1.35 19.73 9.82
CA MET A 1 -1.69 18.37 10.32
C MET A 1 -1.35 17.30 9.28
N ASP A 2 -1.27 17.67 8.01
CA ASP A 2 -1.04 16.78 6.87
C ASP A 2 0.37 16.19 6.78
N ASP A 3 1.40 16.93 7.23
CA ASP A 3 2.80 16.46 7.21
C ASP A 3 3.04 15.21 8.05
N ARG A 4 2.28 15.01 9.12
CA ARG A 4 2.41 13.81 9.97
C ARG A 4 1.88 12.56 9.28
N LEU A 5 0.79 12.70 8.52
CA LEU A 5 0.22 11.57 7.76
C LEU A 5 1.13 11.22 6.58
N LYS A 6 1.63 12.23 5.88
CA LYS A 6 2.62 12.07 4.82
C LYS A 6 3.90 11.39 5.33
N GLY A 7 4.45 11.85 6.46
CA GLY A 7 5.64 11.23 7.06
C GLY A 7 5.41 9.77 7.49
N ARG A 8 4.20 9.43 7.95
CA ARG A 8 3.84 8.03 8.24
C ARG A 8 3.78 7.18 6.99
N LEU A 9 3.19 7.68 5.90
CA LEU A 9 3.15 6.96 4.62
C LEU A 9 4.57 6.65 4.12
N GLU A 10 5.47 7.63 4.13
CA GLU A 10 6.87 7.44 3.73
C GLU A 10 7.62 6.47 4.66
N THR A 11 7.32 6.49 5.96
CA THR A 11 7.95 5.58 6.92
C THR A 11 7.54 4.12 6.68
N VAL A 12 6.23 3.88 6.48
CA VAL A 12 5.70 2.54 6.23
C VAL A 12 6.17 2.02 4.87
N GLU A 13 6.26 2.89 3.86
CA GLU A 13 6.75 2.52 2.53
C GLU A 13 8.23 2.10 2.55
N ARG A 14 9.09 2.81 3.31
CA ARG A 14 10.46 2.37 3.52
C ARG A 14 10.56 1.05 4.26
N ALA A 15 9.76 0.86 5.31
CA ALA A 15 9.73 -0.41 6.04
C ALA A 15 9.28 -1.57 5.13
N LEU A 16 8.35 -1.32 4.20
CA LEU A 16 7.89 -2.30 3.21
C LEU A 16 8.98 -2.73 2.21
N ALA A 17 10.00 -1.91 1.97
CA ALA A 17 11.10 -2.27 1.08
C ALA A 17 12.03 -3.33 1.71
N GLU A 18 12.09 -3.36 3.04
CA GLU A 18 12.96 -4.26 3.81
C GLU A 18 12.20 -5.47 4.39
N ALA A 19 10.89 -5.33 4.60
CA ALA A 19 10.05 -6.37 5.18
C ALA A 19 9.77 -7.53 4.23
N GLN A 20 9.61 -8.73 4.80
CA GLN A 20 9.28 -9.96 4.07
C GLN A 20 8.18 -10.77 4.78
N GLY A 21 7.49 -11.62 4.02
CA GLY A 21 6.50 -12.55 4.56
C GLY A 21 5.36 -11.85 5.32
N ALA A 22 5.11 -12.29 6.55
CA ALA A 22 3.99 -11.78 7.37
C ALA A 22 4.14 -10.29 7.76
N GLU A 23 5.37 -9.82 7.94
CA GLU A 23 5.63 -8.41 8.27
C GLU A 23 5.32 -7.51 7.07
N HIS A 24 5.68 -7.94 5.87
CA HIS A 24 5.36 -7.24 4.63
C HIS A 24 3.85 -7.10 4.46
N ALA A 25 3.09 -8.18 4.63
CA ALA A 25 1.63 -8.15 4.55
C ALA A 25 1.00 -7.19 5.58
N ALA A 26 1.52 -7.16 6.82
CA ALA A 26 1.02 -6.28 7.86
C ALA A 26 1.30 -4.80 7.56
N LEU A 27 2.49 -4.48 7.06
CA LEU A 27 2.86 -3.12 6.67
C LEU A 27 2.09 -2.65 5.43
N LEU A 28 1.78 -3.56 4.51
CA LEU A 28 0.97 -3.26 3.34
C LEU A 28 -0.47 -2.88 3.76
N ALA A 29 -1.08 -3.64 4.66
CA ALA A 29 -2.39 -3.32 5.21
C ALA A 29 -2.41 -1.97 5.95
N GLU A 30 -1.35 -1.63 6.69
CA GLU A 30 -1.24 -0.31 7.32
C GLU A 30 -1.06 0.80 6.27
N LEU A 31 -0.30 0.56 5.19
CA LEU A 31 -0.15 1.51 4.08
C LEU A 31 -1.49 1.80 3.41
N GLU A 32 -2.29 0.76 3.14
CA GLU A 32 -3.65 0.89 2.60
C GLU A 32 -4.56 1.69 3.52
N ARG A 33 -4.53 1.40 4.83
CA ARG A 33 -5.32 2.12 5.83
C ARG A 33 -4.96 3.61 5.86
N LEU A 34 -3.66 3.93 5.87
CA LEU A 34 -3.17 5.31 5.85
C LEU A 34 -3.53 6.02 4.53
N ALA A 35 -3.46 5.31 3.41
CA ALA A 35 -3.83 5.85 2.11
C ALA A 35 -5.34 6.14 2.03
N GLY A 36 -6.17 5.27 2.59
CA GLY A 36 -7.62 5.51 2.74
C GLY A 36 -7.92 6.72 3.62
N GLU A 37 -7.20 6.87 4.74
CA GLU A 37 -7.32 8.02 5.63
C GLU A 37 -6.92 9.33 4.93
N ALA A 38 -5.85 9.33 4.12
CA ALA A 38 -5.45 10.48 3.32
C ALA A 38 -6.51 10.84 2.27
N ARG A 39 -7.05 9.86 1.54
CA ARG A 39 -8.12 10.09 0.55
C ARG A 39 -9.40 10.64 1.19
N ALA A 40 -9.81 10.10 2.34
CA ALA A 40 -10.99 10.57 3.07
C ALA A 40 -10.84 12.04 3.53
N ARG A 41 -9.60 12.49 3.74
CA ARG A 41 -9.27 13.89 4.07
C ARG A 41 -9.08 14.78 2.84
N GLY A 42 -9.25 14.26 1.62
CA GLY A 42 -8.99 14.99 0.38
C GLY A 42 -7.51 15.23 0.10
N MET A 43 -6.62 14.51 0.79
CA MET A 43 -5.18 14.66 0.62
C MET A 43 -4.70 13.85 -0.59
N PRO A 44 -3.87 14.45 -1.47
CA PRO A 44 -3.27 13.72 -2.57
C PRO A 44 -2.27 12.68 -2.04
N LEU A 45 -2.40 11.45 -2.51
CA LEU A 45 -1.40 10.41 -2.26
C LEU A 45 -0.15 10.68 -3.10
N PRO A 46 1.06 10.51 -2.53
CA PRO A 46 2.29 10.49 -3.29
C PRO A 46 2.23 9.45 -4.42
N SER A 47 2.86 9.74 -5.57
CA SER A 47 2.84 8.86 -6.75
C SER A 47 3.40 7.47 -6.42
N HIS A 48 4.55 7.40 -5.75
CA HIS A 48 5.19 6.14 -5.35
C HIS A 48 4.27 5.25 -4.50
N VAL A 49 3.54 5.83 -3.53
CA VAL A 49 2.56 5.08 -2.72
C VAL A 49 1.44 4.52 -3.59
N ARG A 50 0.95 5.32 -4.54
CA ARG A 50 -0.13 4.93 -5.45
C ARG A 50 0.31 3.81 -6.39
N ASP A 51 1.50 3.91 -6.94
CA ASP A 51 2.07 2.92 -7.86
C ASP A 51 2.31 1.59 -7.14
N ARG A 52 2.79 1.64 -5.88
CA ARG A 52 2.97 0.44 -5.05
C ARG A 52 1.63 -0.25 -4.75
N LEU A 53 0.65 0.49 -4.24
CA LEU A 53 -0.68 -0.07 -3.96
C LEU A 53 -1.33 -0.66 -5.21
N ARG A 54 -1.11 -0.05 -6.38
CA ARG A 54 -1.60 -0.58 -7.65
C ARG A 54 -0.90 -1.89 -8.02
N SER A 55 0.42 -1.95 -7.88
CA SER A 55 1.21 -3.14 -8.19
C SER A 55 0.81 -4.35 -7.34
N GLU A 56 0.46 -4.14 -6.07
CA GLU A 56 0.02 -5.23 -5.17
C GLU A 56 -1.38 -5.74 -5.56
N VAL A 57 -2.29 -4.82 -5.91
CA VAL A 57 -3.62 -5.19 -6.42
C VAL A 57 -3.52 -5.94 -7.75
N ASP A 58 -2.64 -5.49 -8.65
CA ASP A 58 -2.42 -6.16 -9.93
C ASP A 58 -1.84 -7.57 -9.73
N ALA A 59 -0.90 -7.73 -8.80
CA ALA A 59 -0.33 -9.04 -8.44
C ALA A 59 -1.36 -9.98 -7.79
N GLU A 60 -2.22 -9.47 -6.90
CA GLU A 60 -3.30 -10.26 -6.31
C GLU A 60 -4.34 -10.69 -7.36
N LEU A 61 -4.67 -9.79 -8.30
CA LEU A 61 -5.56 -10.10 -9.41
C LEU A 61 -4.96 -11.16 -10.33
N GLU A 62 -3.70 -11.02 -10.72
CA GLU A 62 -2.98 -12.00 -11.54
C GLU A 62 -2.97 -13.38 -10.89
N ALA A 63 -2.66 -13.46 -9.58
CA ALA A 63 -2.72 -14.70 -8.82
C ALA A 63 -4.13 -15.32 -8.78
N ARG A 64 -5.20 -14.51 -8.79
CA ARG A 64 -6.58 -15.01 -8.85
C ARG A 64 -6.95 -15.53 -10.24
N PHE A 65 -6.50 -14.87 -11.30
CA PHE A 65 -6.72 -15.32 -12.68
C PHE A 65 -5.96 -16.63 -12.96
N ASP A 66 -4.71 -16.76 -12.49
CA ASP A 66 -3.91 -17.99 -12.63
C ASP A 66 -4.53 -19.21 -11.92
N ASN A 67 -5.33 -18.97 -10.87
CA ASN A 67 -6.02 -20.02 -10.13
C ASN A 67 -7.47 -20.28 -10.61
N MET A 68 -7.89 -19.72 -11.75
CA MET A 68 -9.19 -20.07 -12.32
C MET A 68 -9.14 -21.49 -12.91
N PRO A 69 -10.01 -22.41 -12.46
CA PRO A 69 -10.15 -23.70 -13.12
C PRO A 69 -10.74 -23.46 -14.52
N ILE A 70 -10.08 -24.03 -15.53
CA ILE A 70 -10.51 -24.04 -16.94
C ILE A 70 -11.87 -24.74 -17.07
#